data_AF-A0A7C1NM02-F1
#
_entry.id   AF-A0A7C1NM02-F1
#
_cell.length_a   1.000
_cell.length_b   1.000
_cell.length_c   1.000
_cell.angle_alpha   90.00
_cell.angle_beta   90.00
_cell.angle_gamma   90.00
#
_symmetry.space_group_name_H-M   'P 1'
#
loop_
_entity.id
_entity.type
_entity.pdbx_description
1 polymer ?
#
loop_
_entity_poly.entity_id
_entity_poly.type
_entity_poly.pdbx_seq_one_letter_code
_entity_poly.pdbx_strand_id
1 'polypeptide(L)'
;MREFIINDLLKLRLEDNKTIIYINEVKIIQCKYLMLNEPSFIGETKKENPKDLSVDSQSEHLNHSLELIEKNGIPPEVEFWAHSSNLQAWYEHSYNTHLLHSNLSFPLLKRLSQAGDKVAKQIFKKEIIKRFRDGNLNVMVFLIIEGYLDELGIEESDDLYEELDFETRKKLFKRLRESEKRNTFIL
;
A
#
# COMPACT_ATOMS: atom_id res chain seq x y z
N MET A 1 -8.36 27.12 10.00
CA MET A 1 -8.19 25.94 9.13
C MET A 1 -6.80 26.04 8.54
N ARG A 2 -5.96 25.02 8.70
CA ARG A 2 -4.62 24.98 8.08
C ARG A 2 -4.66 24.02 6.89
N GLU A 3 -4.04 24.42 5.79
CA GLU A 3 -3.90 23.63 4.58
C GLU A 3 -2.42 23.56 4.21
N PHE A 4 -1.99 22.39 3.74
CA PHE A 4 -0.65 22.16 3.23
C PHE A 4 -0.75 21.50 1.85
N ILE A 5 -0.27 22.18 0.82
CA ILE A 5 -0.37 21.73 -0.57
C ILE A 5 0.98 21.12 -0.95
N ILE A 6 0.97 19.84 -1.34
CA ILE A 6 2.18 19.13 -1.80
C ILE A 6 2.33 19.30 -3.32
N ASN A 7 1.24 19.13 -4.05
CA ASN A 7 1.16 19.38 -5.48
C ASN A 7 -0.31 19.68 -5.89
N ASP A 8 -0.55 19.87 -7.18
CA ASP A 8 -1.88 20.22 -7.71
C ASP A 8 -2.98 19.18 -7.39
N LEU A 9 -2.60 17.92 -7.13
CA LEU A 9 -3.52 16.83 -6.82
C LEU A 9 -3.53 16.48 -5.32
N LEU A 10 -2.42 16.62 -4.60
CA LEU A 10 -2.26 16.14 -3.23
C LEU A 10 -2.13 17.30 -2.23
N LYS A 11 -3.00 17.33 -1.23
CA LYS A 11 -2.93 18.27 -0.12
C LYS A 11 -3.44 17.70 1.19
N LEU A 12 -3.11 18.33 2.31
CA LEU A 12 -3.61 17.99 3.63
C LEU A 12 -4.35 19.19 4.23
N ARG A 13 -5.36 18.91 5.06
CA ARG A 13 -6.03 19.92 5.89
C ARG A 13 -6.14 19.45 7.33
N LEU A 14 -5.97 20.39 8.26
CA LEU A 14 -6.29 20.19 9.67
C LEU A 14 -7.75 20.59 9.91
N GLU A 15 -8.62 19.59 10.06
CA GLU A 15 -10.07 19.72 10.27
C GLU A 15 -10.46 18.99 11.54
N ASP A 16 -11.19 19.64 12.45
CA ASP A 16 -11.65 19.06 13.72
C ASP A 16 -10.53 18.33 14.52
N ASN A 17 -9.36 18.97 14.58
CA ASN A 17 -8.13 18.42 15.20
C ASN A 17 -7.65 17.10 14.58
N LYS A 18 -7.97 16.85 13.31
CA LYS A 18 -7.51 15.69 12.55
C LYS A 18 -6.86 16.13 11.25
N THR A 19 -5.81 15.44 10.88
CA THR A 19 -5.17 15.59 9.58
C THR A 19 -5.95 14.78 8.54
N ILE A 20 -6.47 15.46 7.52
CA ILE A 20 -7.22 14.86 6.41
C ILE A 20 -6.42 15.03 5.14
N ILE A 21 -6.18 13.94 4.41
CA ILE A 21 -5.51 13.96 3.11
C ILE A 21 -6.57 14.15 2.03
N TYR A 22 -6.24 14.91 0.99
CA TYR A 22 -7.08 15.15 -0.16
C TYR A 22 -6.31 14.80 -1.43
N ILE A 23 -6.95 14.06 -2.33
CA ILE A 23 -6.46 13.79 -3.68
C ILE A 23 -7.49 14.30 -4.68
N ASN A 24 -7.12 15.26 -5.53
CA ASN A 24 -7.99 15.90 -6.51
C ASN A 24 -9.30 16.40 -5.88
N GLU A 25 -9.19 17.17 -4.79
CA GLU A 25 -10.31 17.65 -3.96
C GLU A 25 -11.16 16.58 -3.26
N VAL A 26 -10.88 15.30 -3.45
CA VAL A 26 -11.60 14.20 -2.78
C VAL A 26 -10.93 13.86 -1.45
N LYS A 27 -11.71 13.86 -0.36
CA LYS A 27 -11.24 13.43 0.97
C LYS A 27 -10.79 11.98 0.95
N ILE A 28 -9.55 11.74 1.37
CA ILE A 28 -8.97 10.43 1.63
C ILE A 28 -8.66 10.37 3.12
N ILE A 29 -9.53 9.73 3.88
CA ILE A 29 -9.26 9.47 5.29
C ILE A 29 -8.46 8.20 5.37
N GLN A 30 -7.14 8.32 5.47
CA GLN A 30 -6.26 7.18 5.63
C GLN A 30 -5.35 7.32 6.85
N CYS A 31 -5.98 7.43 8.02
CA CYS A 31 -5.36 7.12 9.32
C CYS A 31 -6.26 6.21 10.17
N LYS A 32 -7.31 5.63 9.60
CA LYS A 32 -8.23 4.71 10.28
C LYS A 32 -8.64 3.60 9.31
N TYR A 33 -8.20 2.37 9.58
CA TYR A 33 -8.54 1.13 8.86
C TYR A 33 -7.92 1.04 7.44
N LEU A 34 -7.42 -0.10 6.97
CA LEU A 34 -7.94 -1.46 7.12
C LEU A 34 -6.81 -2.49 7.15
N MET A 35 -6.86 -3.36 8.16
CA MET A 35 -6.08 -4.59 8.27
C MET A 35 -6.48 -5.60 7.18
N LEU A 36 -5.50 -6.30 6.62
CA LEU A 36 -5.61 -7.74 6.36
C LEU A 36 -4.87 -8.46 7.49
N ASN A 37 -5.47 -8.49 8.68
CA ASN A 37 -5.18 -9.49 9.68
C ASN A 37 -6.46 -10.31 9.84
N GLU A 38 -6.49 -11.46 9.20
CA GLU A 38 -6.97 -12.67 9.89
C GLU A 38 -5.73 -13.54 10.14
N PRO A 39 -5.43 -13.88 11.40
CA PRO A 39 -4.21 -14.54 11.81
C PRO A 39 -4.33 -16.05 11.62
N SER A 40 -3.71 -16.59 10.58
CA SER A 40 -3.25 -17.99 10.58
C SER A 40 -2.31 -18.21 9.41
N PHE A 41 -1.01 -18.26 9.68
CA PHE A 41 -0.19 -19.45 9.46
C PHE A 41 1.23 -19.10 9.89
N ILE A 42 1.56 -19.53 11.11
CA ILE A 42 2.92 -19.80 11.53
C ILE A 42 3.51 -20.76 10.49
N GLY A 43 4.60 -20.36 9.85
CA GLY A 43 5.31 -21.15 8.86
C GLY A 43 6.73 -20.64 8.77
N GLU A 44 7.60 -21.21 9.60
CA GLU A 44 9.01 -20.88 9.73
C GLU A 44 9.79 -20.98 8.41
N THR A 45 10.89 -20.21 8.38
CA THR A 45 12.07 -20.27 7.50
C THR A 45 11.91 -19.59 6.12
N LYS A 46 12.77 -18.64 5.71
CA LYS A 46 14.24 -18.66 5.70
C LYS A 46 14.87 -17.26 5.55
N LYS A 47 15.96 -17.09 6.31
CA LYS A 47 17.22 -16.37 6.02
C LYS A 47 17.12 -14.93 5.51
N GLU A 48 17.33 -14.02 6.44
CA GLU A 48 17.79 -12.65 6.24
C GLU A 48 18.98 -12.59 5.26
N ASN A 49 18.78 -11.92 4.13
CA ASN A 49 19.86 -11.31 3.35
C ASN A 49 19.95 -9.83 3.78
N PRO A 50 21.11 -9.34 4.26
CA PRO A 50 21.23 -8.00 4.85
C PRO A 50 21.31 -6.86 3.81
N LYS A 51 20.57 -6.94 2.69
CA LYS A 51 20.67 -5.96 1.59
C LYS A 51 19.39 -5.23 1.19
N ASP A 52 18.24 -5.57 1.74
CA ASP A 52 17.00 -4.83 1.47
C ASP A 52 16.48 -4.14 2.74
N LEU A 53 17.07 -2.98 3.04
CA LEU A 53 16.58 -2.06 4.08
C LEU A 53 15.32 -1.34 3.57
N SER A 54 14.24 -2.11 3.36
CA SER A 54 12.89 -1.56 3.18
C SER A 54 12.35 -1.11 4.53
N VAL A 55 11.53 -0.05 4.59
CA VAL A 55 10.79 0.30 5.81
C VAL A 55 9.98 -0.89 6.32
N ASP A 56 9.50 -1.74 5.41
CA ASP A 56 8.82 -2.98 5.78
C ASP A 56 9.77 -4.00 6.45
N SER A 57 11.06 -4.05 6.11
CA SER A 57 12.04 -4.95 6.76
C SER A 57 12.45 -4.49 8.15
N GLN A 58 12.47 -3.17 8.39
CA GLN A 58 12.72 -2.61 9.72
C GLN A 58 11.44 -2.61 10.59
N SER A 59 10.30 -2.98 10.00
CA SER A 59 9.01 -2.96 10.68
C SER A 59 8.77 -4.11 11.66
N GLU A 60 9.56 -5.20 11.59
CA GLU A 60 9.55 -6.24 12.64
C GLU A 60 9.93 -5.66 14.03
N HIS A 61 10.60 -4.50 14.05
CA HIS A 61 10.87 -3.73 15.27
C HIS A 61 10.20 -2.35 15.32
N LEU A 62 9.51 -1.94 14.25
CA LEU A 62 8.91 -0.62 14.11
C LEU A 62 7.59 -0.72 13.34
N ASN A 63 6.46 -0.94 14.01
CA ASN A 63 5.24 -0.16 13.70
C ASN A 63 4.09 -0.37 14.68
N HIS A 64 4.23 0.31 15.82
CA HIS A 64 3.11 1.06 16.42
C HIS A 64 3.20 2.56 16.09
N SER A 65 4.01 2.98 15.10
CA SER A 65 4.22 4.41 14.81
C SER A 65 3.01 5.07 14.10
N LEU A 66 2.15 4.26 13.47
CA LEU A 66 0.86 4.68 12.91
C LEU A 66 -0.33 4.05 13.63
N GLU A 67 -0.08 3.08 14.50
CA GLU A 67 -1.10 2.39 15.29
C GLU A 67 -0.90 2.75 16.76
N LEU A 68 -1.74 3.65 17.27
CA LEU A 68 -2.02 3.72 18.71
C LEU A 68 -0.86 4.21 19.58
N ILE A 69 -0.29 5.38 19.28
CA ILE A 69 0.00 6.26 20.42
C ILE A 69 -1.37 6.61 20.99
N GLU A 70 -1.75 5.93 22.07
CA GLU A 70 -2.68 6.48 23.05
C GLU A 70 -2.30 7.94 23.27
N LYS A 71 -3.04 8.89 22.69
CA LYS A 71 -3.21 10.32 23.04
C LYS A 71 -2.14 10.96 23.96
N ASN A 72 -0.86 10.73 23.73
CA ASN A 72 0.20 11.27 24.58
C ASN A 72 0.66 12.58 23.96
N GLY A 73 -0.09 13.65 24.28
CA GLY A 73 0.42 15.01 24.38
C GLY A 73 0.86 15.75 23.11
N ILE A 74 0.90 15.11 21.93
CA ILE A 74 1.26 15.82 20.70
C ILE A 74 0.09 16.72 20.28
N PRO A 75 0.29 18.06 20.18
CA PRO A 75 -0.76 18.94 19.69
C PRO A 75 -1.13 18.58 18.24
N PRO A 76 -2.43 18.60 17.87
CA PRO A 76 -2.87 18.27 16.51
C PRO A 76 -2.14 19.03 15.39
N GLU A 77 -1.69 20.26 15.68
CA GLU A 77 -0.86 21.03 14.76
C GLU A 77 0.53 20.45 14.52
N VAL A 78 1.18 19.94 15.56
CA VAL A 78 2.52 19.35 15.45
C VAL A 78 2.44 18.05 14.66
N GLU A 79 1.41 17.23 14.94
CA GLU A 79 1.10 16.02 14.19
C GLU A 79 0.81 16.34 12.70
N PHE A 80 0.02 17.38 12.44
CA PHE A 80 -0.28 17.84 11.08
C PHE A 80 1.00 18.20 10.31
N TRP A 81 1.93 18.93 10.93
CA TRP A 81 3.19 19.27 10.30
C TRP A 81 4.08 18.05 10.05
N ALA A 82 4.13 17.11 11.01
CA ALA A 82 4.89 15.86 10.86
C ALA A 82 4.36 15.00 9.70
N HIS A 83 3.03 14.82 9.60
CA HIS A 83 2.42 14.12 8.47
C HIS A 83 2.66 14.83 7.14
N SER A 84 2.54 16.17 7.13
CA SER A 84 2.77 16.98 5.94
C SER A 84 4.21 16.86 5.45
N SER A 85 5.20 16.91 6.35
CA SER A 85 6.61 16.75 5.97
C SER A 85 6.94 15.35 5.45
N ASN A 86 6.33 14.31 6.02
CA ASN A 86 6.55 12.94 5.54
C ASN A 86 5.99 12.74 4.13
N LEU A 87 4.78 13.24 3.87
CA LEU A 87 4.18 13.17 2.53
C LEU A 87 4.88 14.07 1.51
N GLN A 88 5.37 15.25 1.94
CA GLN A 88 6.21 16.11 1.10
C GLN A 88 7.50 15.40 0.70
N ALA A 89 8.23 14.83 1.67
CA ALA A 89 9.47 14.10 1.40
C ALA A 89 9.22 12.90 0.48
N TRP A 90 8.13 12.15 0.70
CA TRP A 90 7.72 11.06 -0.17
C TRP A 90 7.48 11.51 -1.61
N TYR A 91 6.77 12.62 -1.81
CA TYR A 91 6.53 13.22 -3.13
C TYR A 91 7.83 13.70 -3.79
N GLU A 92 8.68 14.45 -3.08
CA GLU A 92 9.95 14.98 -3.59
C GLU A 92 10.93 13.88 -4.02
N HIS A 93 10.86 12.72 -3.39
CA HIS A 93 11.63 11.54 -3.77
C HIS A 93 10.88 10.65 -4.77
N SER A 94 10.06 11.24 -5.63
CA SER A 94 9.34 10.55 -6.72
C SER A 94 8.51 9.36 -6.22
N TYR A 95 7.76 9.57 -5.14
CA TYR A 95 6.91 8.57 -4.51
C TYR A 95 7.65 7.32 -4.02
N ASN A 96 8.90 7.47 -3.58
CA ASN A 96 9.70 6.35 -3.05
C ASN A 96 8.95 5.60 -1.94
N THR A 97 8.50 4.38 -2.23
CA THR A 97 7.70 3.53 -1.34
C THR A 97 8.44 3.09 -0.08
N HIS A 98 9.75 3.34 0.01
CA HIS A 98 10.53 3.14 1.23
C HIS A 98 10.48 4.34 2.20
N LEU A 99 9.83 5.46 1.86
CA LEU A 99 9.72 6.62 2.76
C LEU A 99 8.41 6.67 3.53
N LEU A 100 7.39 5.95 3.05
CA LEU A 100 6.10 5.80 3.69
C LEU A 100 5.76 4.32 3.78
N HIS A 101 5.22 3.92 4.93
CA HIS A 101 4.75 2.56 5.11
C HIS A 101 3.80 2.15 3.98
N SER A 102 3.94 0.90 3.53
CA SER A 102 3.18 0.32 2.41
C SER A 102 1.66 0.49 2.55
N ASN A 103 1.15 0.42 3.78
CA ASN A 103 -0.28 0.64 4.08
C ASN A 103 -0.78 2.04 3.71
N LEU A 104 0.08 3.05 3.65
CA LEU A 104 -0.28 4.41 3.23
C LEU A 104 0.17 4.69 1.79
N SER A 105 1.42 4.34 1.44
CA SER A 105 1.97 4.65 0.12
C SER A 105 1.21 3.96 -1.01
N PHE A 106 0.81 2.69 -0.84
CA PHE A 106 0.16 1.94 -1.91
C PHE A 106 -1.24 2.48 -2.27
N PRO A 107 -2.15 2.75 -1.31
CA PRO A 107 -3.44 3.33 -1.65
C PRO A 107 -3.35 4.78 -2.14
N LEU A 108 -2.39 5.58 -1.65
CA LEU A 108 -2.14 6.92 -2.18
C LEU A 108 -1.69 6.87 -3.65
N LEU A 109 -0.77 5.97 -3.99
CA LEU A 109 -0.33 5.75 -5.38
C LEU A 109 -1.50 5.37 -6.29
N LYS A 110 -2.38 4.46 -5.85
CA LYS A 110 -3.59 4.08 -6.60
C LYS A 110 -4.46 5.31 -6.88
N ARG A 111 -4.74 6.11 -5.86
CA ARG A 111 -5.61 7.29 -5.97
C ARG A 111 -4.99 8.39 -6.83
N LEU A 112 -3.70 8.65 -6.69
CA LEU A 112 -2.97 9.62 -7.53
C LEU A 112 -2.92 9.17 -9.00
N SER A 113 -2.69 7.87 -9.26
CA SER A 113 -2.77 7.27 -10.60
C SER A 113 -4.13 7.50 -11.23
N GLN A 114 -5.21 7.21 -10.49
CA GLN A 114 -6.60 7.42 -10.92
C GLN A 114 -6.93 8.90 -11.14
N ALA A 115 -6.32 9.80 -10.38
CA ALA A 115 -6.44 11.25 -10.55
C ALA A 115 -5.63 11.80 -11.73
N GLY A 116 -4.84 10.97 -12.42
CA GLY A 116 -4.09 11.34 -13.63
C GLY A 116 -2.62 11.67 -13.41
N ASP A 117 -2.08 11.46 -12.21
CA ASP A 117 -0.63 11.61 -11.97
C ASP A 117 0.15 10.51 -12.69
N LYS A 118 0.87 10.90 -13.75
CA LYS A 118 1.64 9.98 -14.59
C LYS A 118 2.81 9.34 -13.85
N VAL A 119 3.46 10.06 -12.94
CA VAL A 119 4.59 9.55 -12.17
C VAL A 119 4.07 8.54 -11.14
N ALA A 120 3.01 8.88 -10.41
CA ALA A 120 2.38 7.96 -9.47
C ALA A 120 1.89 6.70 -10.18
N LYS A 121 1.28 6.81 -11.37
CA LYS A 121 0.87 5.66 -12.18
C LYS A 121 2.02 4.72 -12.53
N GLN A 122 3.16 5.26 -12.96
CA GLN A 122 4.34 4.46 -13.26
C GLN A 122 4.90 3.75 -12.03
N ILE A 123 5.00 4.46 -10.90
CA ILE A 123 5.48 3.87 -9.64
C ILE A 123 4.50 2.82 -9.12
N PHE A 124 3.19 3.06 -9.23
CA PHE A 124 2.15 2.13 -8.82
C PHE A 124 2.23 0.81 -9.58
N LYS A 125 2.35 0.85 -10.91
CA LYS A 125 2.54 -0.35 -11.74
C LYS A 125 3.77 -1.16 -11.32
N LYS A 126 4.92 -0.48 -11.15
CA LYS A 126 6.17 -1.12 -10.71
C LYS A 126 6.01 -1.82 -9.37
N GLU A 127 5.27 -1.20 -8.47
CA GLU A 127 5.05 -1.72 -7.14
C GLU A 127 4.07 -2.92 -7.13
N ILE A 128 3.05 -2.92 -7.99
CA ILE A 128 2.18 -4.09 -8.22
C ILE A 128 3.03 -5.27 -8.74
N ILE A 129 3.83 -5.02 -9.77
CA ILE A 129 4.75 -6.01 -10.36
C ILE A 129 5.71 -6.57 -9.31
N LYS A 130 6.35 -5.70 -8.52
CA LYS A 130 7.26 -6.08 -7.44
C LYS A 130 6.57 -6.98 -6.42
N ARG A 131 5.43 -6.54 -5.88
CA ARG A 131 4.67 -7.31 -4.87
C ARG A 131 4.16 -8.65 -5.40
N PHE A 132 3.82 -8.73 -6.69
CA PHE A 132 3.46 -9.98 -7.32
C PHE A 132 4.66 -10.92 -7.43
N ARG A 133 5.81 -10.42 -7.91
CA ARG A 133 7.06 -11.20 -8.06
C ARG A 133 7.65 -11.70 -6.74
N ASP A 134 7.36 -11.03 -5.62
CA ASP A 134 7.80 -11.45 -4.28
C ASP A 134 7.27 -12.85 -3.87
N GLY A 135 6.35 -13.45 -4.62
CA GLY A 135 5.99 -14.86 -4.43
C GLY A 135 4.96 -15.11 -3.32
N ASN A 136 4.56 -14.07 -2.57
CA ASN A 136 3.60 -14.22 -1.49
C ASN A 136 2.19 -14.48 -2.06
N LEU A 137 1.77 -15.73 -2.00
CA LEU A 137 0.50 -16.19 -2.55
C LEU A 137 -0.73 -15.44 -2.01
N ASN A 138 -0.72 -14.93 -0.77
CA ASN A 138 -1.85 -14.15 -0.25
C ASN A 138 -1.90 -12.76 -0.89
N VAL A 139 -0.73 -12.13 -1.04
CA VAL A 139 -0.59 -10.85 -1.74
C VAL A 139 -0.98 -10.99 -3.21
N MET A 140 -0.50 -12.04 -3.90
CA MET A 140 -0.88 -12.32 -5.28
C MET A 140 -2.39 -12.47 -5.44
N VAL A 141 -3.04 -13.29 -4.60
CA VAL A 141 -4.50 -13.48 -4.63
C VAL A 141 -5.23 -12.16 -4.40
N PHE A 142 -4.79 -11.36 -3.43
CA PHE A 142 -5.35 -10.03 -3.17
C PHE A 142 -5.20 -9.10 -4.38
N LEU A 143 -4.01 -9.02 -4.99
CA LEU A 143 -3.75 -8.20 -6.17
C LEU A 143 -4.65 -8.60 -7.36
N ILE A 144 -4.89 -9.91 -7.54
CA ILE A 144 -5.76 -10.42 -8.61
C ILE A 144 -7.24 -10.10 -8.32
N ILE A 145 -7.74 -10.46 -7.13
CA ILE A 145 -9.16 -10.33 -6.80
C ILE A 145 -9.61 -8.86 -6.77
N GLU A 146 -8.76 -7.98 -6.26
CA GLU A 146 -9.07 -6.55 -6.17
C GLU A 146 -8.79 -5.79 -7.48
N GLY A 147 -8.45 -6.50 -8.56
CA GLY A 147 -8.25 -5.93 -9.90
C GLY A 147 -7.00 -5.04 -10.02
N TYR A 148 -5.99 -5.22 -9.17
CA TYR A 148 -4.75 -4.44 -9.28
C TYR A 148 -3.94 -4.78 -10.53
N LEU A 149 -4.04 -6.01 -11.02
CA LEU A 149 -3.38 -6.40 -12.28
C LEU A 149 -4.01 -5.71 -13.50
N ASP A 150 -5.25 -5.24 -13.42
CA ASP A 150 -5.91 -4.52 -14.52
C ASP A 150 -5.28 -3.14 -14.78
N GLU A 151 -4.48 -2.63 -13.84
CA GLU A 151 -3.67 -1.44 -14.01
C GLU A 151 -2.45 -1.71 -14.91
N LEU A 152 -2.07 -2.98 -15.08
CA LEU A 152 -1.01 -3.44 -15.98
C LEU A 152 -1.56 -3.66 -17.39
N GLY A 153 -0.70 -3.54 -18.40
CA GLY A 153 -1.04 -4.00 -19.74
C GLY A 153 -1.19 -5.52 -19.78
N ILE A 154 -1.89 -6.03 -20.81
CA ILE A 154 -2.07 -7.49 -20.98
C ILE A 154 -0.72 -8.20 -21.03
N GLU A 155 0.23 -7.68 -21.81
CA GLU A 155 1.60 -8.22 -21.90
C GLU A 155 2.30 -8.22 -20.53
N GLU A 156 2.26 -7.11 -19.80
CA GLU A 156 2.86 -7.00 -18.46
C GLU A 156 2.24 -8.00 -17.47
N SER A 157 0.94 -8.25 -17.57
CA SER A 157 0.25 -9.22 -16.71
C SER A 157 0.57 -10.66 -17.10
N ASP A 158 0.62 -10.98 -18.39
CA ASP A 158 0.91 -12.33 -18.88
C ASP A 158 2.34 -12.74 -18.51
N ASP A 159 3.31 -11.82 -18.69
CA ASP A 159 4.71 -12.01 -18.29
C ASP A 159 4.82 -12.43 -16.82
N LEU A 160 4.07 -11.77 -15.92
CA LEU A 160 4.05 -12.10 -14.49
C LEU A 160 3.61 -13.54 -14.22
N TYR A 161 2.61 -14.03 -14.94
CA TYR A 161 2.14 -15.41 -14.77
C TYR A 161 3.11 -16.43 -15.35
N GLU A 162 3.82 -16.09 -16.44
CA GLU A 162 4.81 -16.96 -17.09
C GLU A 162 6.08 -17.12 -16.26
N GLU A 163 6.47 -16.10 -15.49
CA GLU A 163 7.60 -16.14 -14.57
C GLU A 163 7.41 -17.11 -13.39
N LEU A 164 6.16 -17.48 -13.07
CA LEU A 164 5.87 -18.37 -11.95
C LEU A 164 6.29 -19.82 -12.24
N ASP A 165 7.01 -20.43 -11.30
CA ASP A 165 7.25 -21.86 -11.34
C ASP A 165 5.93 -22.65 -11.21
N PHE A 166 5.97 -23.91 -11.66
CA PHE A 166 4.79 -24.78 -11.70
C PHE A 166 4.09 -24.93 -10.33
N GLU A 167 4.86 -25.04 -9.25
CA GLU A 167 4.30 -25.27 -7.91
C GLU A 167 3.65 -23.99 -7.36
N THR A 168 4.29 -22.84 -7.55
CA THR A 168 3.73 -21.53 -7.19
C THR A 168 2.45 -21.25 -7.97
N ARG A 169 2.48 -21.45 -9.30
CA ARG A 169 1.30 -21.30 -10.17
C ARG A 169 0.16 -22.22 -9.75
N LYS A 170 0.45 -23.49 -9.45
CA LYS A 170 -0.54 -24.48 -8.99
C LYS A 170 -1.19 -24.06 -7.66
N LYS A 171 -0.39 -23.59 -6.69
CA LYS A 171 -0.90 -23.11 -5.39
C LYS A 171 -1.75 -21.85 -5.55
N LEU A 172 -1.33 -20.91 -6.39
CA LEU A 172 -2.06 -19.68 -6.69
C LEU A 172 -3.46 -19.99 -7.24
N PHE A 173 -3.55 -20.79 -8.30
CA PHE A 173 -4.83 -21.20 -8.88
C PHE A 173 -5.71 -21.99 -7.90
N LYS A 174 -5.12 -22.79 -7.01
CA LYS A 174 -5.88 -23.47 -5.96
C LYS A 174 -6.55 -22.45 -5.02
N ARG A 175 -5.82 -21.43 -4.56
CA ARG A 175 -6.35 -20.40 -3.65
C ARG A 175 -7.39 -19.52 -4.32
N LEU A 176 -7.20 -19.14 -5.59
CA LEU A 176 -8.18 -18.35 -6.33
C LEU A 176 -9.53 -19.07 -6.40
N ARG A 177 -9.54 -20.37 -6.75
CA ARG A 177 -10.76 -21.19 -6.74
C ARG A 177 -11.42 -21.31 -5.37
N GLU A 178 -10.63 -21.34 -4.30
CA GLU A 178 -11.15 -21.40 -2.92
C GLU A 178 -11.78 -20.05 -2.50
N SER A 179 -11.25 -18.92 -2.98
CA SER A 179 -11.81 -17.59 -2.74
C SER A 179 -13.10 -17.34 -3.53
N GLU A 180 -13.17 -17.77 -4.80
CA GLU A 180 -14.39 -17.66 -5.62
C GLU A 180 -15.57 -18.43 -5.00
N LYS A 181 -15.32 -19.66 -4.52
CA LYS A 181 -16.34 -20.47 -3.86
C LYS A 181 -16.91 -19.74 -2.65
N ARG A 182 -16.05 -19.13 -1.81
CA ARG A 182 -16.50 -18.38 -0.63
C ARG A 182 -17.41 -17.21 -0.99
N ASN A 183 -17.12 -16.50 -2.08
CA ASN A 183 -17.99 -15.41 -2.55
C ASN A 183 -19.32 -15.89 -3.14
N THR A 184 -19.37 -17.12 -3.67
CA THR A 184 -20.60 -17.69 -4.26
C THR A 184 -21.61 -18.16 -3.19
N PHE A 185 -21.16 -18.49 -1.98
CA PHE A 185 -22.02 -18.92 -0.87
C PHE A 185 -22.56 -17.78 0.00
N ILE A 186 -22.29 -16.51 -0.35
CA ILE A 186 -22.68 -15.32 0.40
C ILE A 186 -23.80 -14.51 -0.32
N LEU A 187 -24.29 -14.98 -1.47
CA LEU A 187 -25.45 -14.43 -2.20
C LEU A 187 -26.70 -15.29 -1.97
#